data_AF-A0A959IT68-F1
#
_entry.id   AF-A0A959IT68-F1
#
_cell.length_a   1.000
_cell.length_b   1.000
_cell.length_c   1.000
_cell.angle_alpha   90.00
_cell.angle_beta   90.00
_cell.angle_gamma   90.00
#
_symmetry.space_group_name_H-M   'P 1'
#
loop_
_entity.id
_entity.type
_entity.pdbx_description
1 polymer ?
#
loop_
_entity_poly.entity_id
_entity_poly.type
_entity_poly.pdbx_seq_one_letter_code
_entity_poly.pdbx_strand_id
1 'polypeptide(L)' 'GTIRAKYATSIGENAVHGADSDENAAREGSFHFAMTEQH' A
#
# COMPACT_ATOMS: atom_id res chain seq x y z
N GLY A 1 -11.50 -13.29 -7.63
CA GLY A 1 -11.84 -12.03 -6.92
C GLY A 1 -10.61 -11.44 -6.29
N THR A 2 -10.44 -10.12 -6.38
CA THR A 2 -9.33 -9.35 -5.78
C THR A 2 -9.53 -9.15 -4.28
N ILE A 3 -8.52 -8.63 -3.57
CA ILE A 3 -8.62 -8.31 -2.12
C ILE A 3 -9.78 -7.34 -1.88
N ARG A 4 -9.83 -6.22 -2.63
CA ARG A 4 -10.92 -5.24 -2.53
C ARG A 4 -12.29 -5.87 -2.77
N ALA A 5 -12.44 -6.71 -3.80
CA ALA A 5 -13.71 -7.36 -4.10
C ALA A 5 -14.20 -8.32 -3.01
N LYS A 6 -13.29 -8.85 -2.17
CA LYS A 6 -13.63 -9.78 -1.10
C LYS A 6 -13.84 -9.10 0.25
N TYR A 7 -13.18 -7.95 0.49
CA TYR A 7 -13.04 -7.40 1.85
C TYR A 7 -13.34 -5.90 1.98
N ALA A 8 -13.56 -5.16 0.89
CA ALA A 8 -13.92 -3.74 0.98
C ALA A 8 -15.35 -3.56 1.51
N THR A 9 -15.55 -2.60 2.44
CA THR A 9 -16.88 -2.21 2.94
C THR A 9 -17.38 -0.95 2.24
N SER A 10 -16.49 -0.09 1.77
CA SER A 10 -16.78 1.12 1.01
C SER A 10 -15.57 1.53 0.14
N ILE A 11 -15.70 2.61 -0.65
CA ILE A 11 -14.57 3.14 -1.43
C ILE A 11 -13.43 3.64 -0.53
N GLY A 12 -13.77 4.27 0.59
CA GLY A 12 -12.80 4.74 1.58
C GLY A 12 -12.23 3.59 2.42
N GLU A 13 -13.06 2.61 2.77
CA GLU A 13 -12.67 1.44 3.54
C GLU A 13 -12.47 0.23 2.63
N ASN A 14 -11.48 0.35 1.74
CA ASN A 14 -11.23 -0.61 0.66
C ASN A 14 -10.22 -1.72 1.03
N ALA A 15 -10.03 -1.96 2.32
CA ALA A 15 -9.17 -2.98 2.94
C ALA A 15 -7.65 -2.84 2.75
N VAL A 16 -7.16 -2.37 1.59
CA VAL A 16 -5.72 -2.24 1.31
C VAL A 16 -5.37 -1.05 0.42
N HIS A 17 -4.25 -0.42 0.76
CA HIS A 17 -3.52 0.53 -0.08
C HIS A 17 -2.30 -0.15 -0.71
N GLY A 18 -1.86 0.37 -1.84
CA GLY A 18 -0.60 -0.02 -2.49
C GLY A 18 -0.17 1.06 -3.47
N ALA A 19 1.13 1.30 -3.55
CA ALA A 19 1.71 2.27 -4.47
C ALA A 19 1.34 1.95 -5.92
N ASP A 20 1.11 2.99 -6.71
CA ASP A 20 0.70 2.91 -8.11
C ASP A 20 1.87 3.00 -9.11
N SER A 21 3.09 3.25 -8.62
CA SER A 21 4.31 3.39 -9.41
C SER A 21 5.56 3.11 -8.57
N ASP A 22 6.68 2.82 -9.24
CA ASP A 22 7.97 2.58 -8.57
C ASP A 22 8.46 3.81 -7.80
N GLU A 23 8.24 5.01 -8.33
CA GLU A 23 8.58 6.26 -7.65
C GLU A 23 7.76 6.42 -6.36
N ASN A 24 6.44 6.22 -6.42
CA ASN A 24 5.60 6.30 -5.23
C ASN A 24 5.92 5.16 -4.24
N ALA A 25 6.26 3.97 -4.71
CA ALA A 25 6.68 2.87 -3.84
C ALA A 25 7.96 3.23 -3.07
N ALA A 26 8.97 3.81 -3.72
CA ALA A 26 10.20 4.26 -3.05
C ALA A 26 9.92 5.37 -2.03
N ARG A 27 9.04 6.32 -2.37
CA ARG A 27 8.65 7.43 -1.48
C ARG A 27 7.85 6.94 -0.27
N GLU A 28 6.83 6.12 -0.49
CA GLU A 28 6.00 5.54 0.58
C GLU A 28 6.84 4.63 1.48
N GLY A 29 7.67 3.76 0.90
CA GLY A 29 8.57 2.87 1.64
C GLY A 29 9.53 3.63 2.55
N SER A 30 10.14 4.72 2.04
CA SER A 30 11.05 5.58 2.80
C SER A 30 10.34 6.42 3.88
N PHE A 31 9.05 6.71 3.70
CA PHE A 31 8.24 7.42 4.70
C PHE A 31 7.84 6.53 5.87
N HIS A 32 7.53 5.26 5.59
CA HIS A 32 7.03 4.32 6.61
C HIS A 32 8.12 3.53 7.34
N PHE A 33 9.27 3.30 6.71
CA PHE A 33 10.32 2.44 7.24
C PHE A 33 11.69 3.10 7.11
N ALA A 34 12.54 2.90 8.12
CA ALA A 34 13.95 3.26 8.05
C ALA A 34 14.69 2.33 7.07
N MET A 35 15.77 2.84 6.48
CA MET A 35 16.60 2.05 5.55
C MET A 35 17.14 0.76 6.17
N THR A 36 17.32 0.71 7.50
CA THR A 36 17.78 -0.48 8.21
C THR A 36 16.70 -1.56 8.40
N GLU A 37 15.42 -1.23 8.17
CA GLU A 37 14.29 -2.16 8.23
C GLU A 37 13.98 -2.76 6.86
N GLN A 38 14.60 -2.24 5.80
CA GLN A 38 14.48 -2.75 4.43
C GLN A 38 15.63 -3.73 4.15
N HIS A 39 15.29 -4.95 3.73
CA HIS A 39 16.23 -6.06 3.52
C HIS A 39 16.11 -6.63 2.11
#